data_AF-W9T1U7-F1
#
_entry.id   AF-W9T1U7-F1
#
_cell.length_a   1.000
_cell.length_b   1.000
_cell.length_c   1.000
_cell.angle_alpha   90.00
_cell.angle_beta   90.00
_cell.angle_gamma   90.00
#
_symmetry.space_group_name_H-M   'P 1'
#
loop_
_entity.id
_entity.type
_entity.pdbx_description
1 polymer ?
#
loop_
_entity_poly.entity_id
_entity_poly.type
_entity_poly.pdbx_seq_one_letter_code
_entity_poly.pdbx_strand_id
1 'polypeptide(L)' 'MGVFTSSDEYICLIPPARLFKALVLDSHNLIPKIMPQAVKSIEIIHGDGKVAGSIKQINVVQGM' A
#
# COMPACT_ATOMS: atom_id res chain seq x y z
N MET A 1 9.59 24.17 -12.62
CA MET A 1 9.17 22.86 -12.07
C MET A 1 8.10 23.14 -11.02
N GLY A 2 6.85 22.75 -11.28
CA GLY A 2 5.73 22.97 -10.36
C GLY A 2 5.45 21.71 -9.54
N VAL A 3 5.04 21.89 -8.28
CA VAL A 3 4.57 20.80 -7.41
C VAL A 3 3.09 21.04 -7.13
N PHE A 4 2.27 20.01 -7.33
CA PHE A 4 0.87 20.03 -6.94
C PHE A 4 0.68 19.18 -5.67
N THR A 5 0.05 19.74 -4.66
CA THR A 5 -0.19 19.08 -3.37
C THR A 5 -1.69 18.99 -3.12
N SER A 6 -2.19 17.77 -2.88
CA SER A 6 -3.54 17.50 -2.39
C SER A 6 -3.47 16.86 -1.01
N SER A 7 -4.46 17.11 -0.16
CA SER A 7 -4.54 16.54 1.19
C SER A 7 -5.97 16.13 1.50
N ASP A 8 -6.15 14.90 1.96
CA ASP A 8 -7.44 14.29 2.26
C ASP A 8 -7.39 13.67 3.65
N GLU A 9 -8.47 13.82 4.43
CA GLU A 9 -8.60 13.26 5.78
C GLU A 9 -9.85 12.39 5.88
N TYR A 10 -9.72 11.24 6.52
CA TYR A 10 -10.81 10.29 6.73
C TYR A 10 -10.87 9.85 8.20
N ILE A 11 -12.07 9.85 8.78
CA ILE A 11 -12.28 9.33 10.14
C ILE A 11 -12.31 7.80 10.08
N CYS A 12 -11.42 7.15 10.81
CA CYS A 12 -11.35 5.70 10.91
C CYS A 12 -11.55 5.26 12.37
N LEU A 13 -12.38 4.23 12.59
CA LEU A 13 -12.60 3.63 13.92
C LEU A 13 -11.43 2.74 14.38
N ILE A 14 -10.46 2.47 13.49
CA ILE A 14 -9.34 1.58 13.75
C ILE A 14 -8.15 2.40 14.29
N PRO A 15 -7.47 1.94 15.35
CA PRO A 15 -6.32 2.64 15.90
C PRO A 15 -5.22 2.90 14.85
N PRO A 16 -4.54 4.06 14.87
CA PRO A 16 -3.54 4.44 13.87
C PRO A 16 -2.42 3.41 13.68
N ALA A 17 -1.92 2.82 14.78
CA ALA A 17 -0.85 1.83 14.72
C ALA A 17 -1.24 0.57 13.92
N ARG A 18 -2.52 0.16 14.03
CA ARG A 18 -3.03 -1.01 13.31
C ARG A 18 -3.25 -0.69 11.84
N LEU A 19 -3.76 0.51 11.52
CA LEU A 19 -3.91 0.97 10.14
C LEU A 19 -2.56 1.09 9.44
N PHE A 20 -1.57 1.71 10.07
CA PHE A 20 -0.23 1.84 9.51
C PHE A 20 0.41 0.48 9.24
N LYS A 21 0.30 -0.45 10.21
CA LYS A 21 0.81 -1.82 10.01
C LYS A 21 0.11 -2.53 8.85
N ALA A 22 -1.21 -2.41 8.74
CA ALA A 22 -2.01 -3.07 7.72
C ALA A 22 -1.79 -2.49 6.31
N LEU A 23 -1.80 -1.16 6.18
CA LEU A 23 -1.83 -0.46 4.89
C LEU A 23 -0.44 -0.02 4.39
N VAL A 24 0.58 0.01 5.24
CA VAL A 24 1.94 0.44 4.86
C VAL A 24 2.94 -0.70 5.00
N LEU A 25 3.04 -1.30 6.18
CA LEU A 25 4.05 -2.33 6.45
C LEU A 25 3.67 -3.67 5.80
N ASP A 26 2.46 -4.14 6.05
CA ASP A 26 1.94 -5.45 5.60
C ASP A 26 1.00 -5.36 4.38
N SER A 27 1.04 -4.22 3.68
CA SER A 27 0.18 -3.97 2.52
C SER A 27 0.33 -5.01 1.42
N HIS A 28 1.54 -5.54 1.25
CA HIS A 28 1.84 -6.53 0.24
C HIS A 28 1.05 -7.84 0.38
N ASN A 29 0.68 -8.20 1.62
CA ASN A 29 -0.12 -9.37 1.93
C ASN A 29 -1.62 -9.02 2.03
N LEU A 30 -1.95 -7.85 2.58
CA LEU A 30 -3.32 -7.48 2.86
C LEU A 30 -4.08 -6.94 1.64
N ILE A 31 -3.46 -6.07 0.83
CA ILE A 31 -4.13 -5.39 -0.29
C ILE A 31 -4.63 -6.38 -1.35
N PRO A 32 -3.84 -7.37 -1.81
CA PRO A 32 -4.35 -8.38 -2.76
C PRO A 32 -5.53 -9.19 -2.22
N LYS A 33 -5.65 -9.33 -0.89
CA LYS A 33 -6.77 -10.07 -0.26
C LYS A 33 -8.03 -9.21 -0.12
N ILE A 34 -7.89 -7.91 0.13
CA ILE A 34 -9.03 -7.00 0.24
C ILE A 34 -9.57 -6.61 -1.13
N MET A 35 -8.69 -6.46 -2.13
CA MET A 35 -9.04 -6.05 -3.49
C MET A 35 -8.45 -7.01 -4.54
N PRO A 36 -8.84 -8.29 -4.53
CA PRO A 36 -8.30 -9.29 -5.47
C PRO A 36 -8.62 -8.96 -6.93
N GLN A 37 -9.73 -8.26 -7.18
CA GLN A 37 -10.11 -7.78 -8.51
C GLN A 37 -9.33 -6.56 -9.00
N ALA A 38 -8.50 -5.92 -8.16
CA ALA A 38 -7.71 -4.77 -8.58
C ALA A 38 -6.21 -5.07 -8.50
N VAL A 39 -5.76 -5.73 -7.43
CA VAL A 39 -4.34 -6.01 -7.19
C VAL A 39 -4.09 -7.51 -7.21
N LYS A 40 -3.29 -7.95 -8.19
CA LYS A 40 -2.92 -9.37 -8.36
C LYS A 40 -1.87 -9.78 -7.33
N SER A 41 -0.81 -8.99 -7.20
CA SER A 41 0.24 -9.22 -6.20
C SER A 41 1.00 -7.93 -5.91
N ILE A 42 1.71 -7.91 -4.78
CA ILE A 42 2.66 -6.87 -4.45
C ILE A 42 3.94 -7.57 -4.01
N GLU A 43 5.04 -7.24 -4.66
CA GLU A 43 6.34 -7.86 -4.47
C GLU A 43 7.33 -6.85 -3.90
N ILE A 44 8.13 -7.26 -2.93
CA ILE A 44 9.19 -6.41 -2.37
C ILE A 44 10.46 -6.71 -3.16
N ILE A 45 10.90 -5.75 -3.97
CA ILE A 45 12.07 -5.91 -4.86
C ILE A 45 13.37 -5.43 -4.22
N HIS A 46 13.30 -4.59 -3.18
CA HIS A 46 14.47 -4.15 -2.42
C HIS A 46 14.09 -3.87 -0.95
N GLY A 47 14.95 -4.33 -0.03
CA GLY A 47 14.75 -4.21 1.42
C GLY A 47 13.66 -5.14 1.96
N ASP A 48 13.20 -4.87 3.19
CA ASP A 48 12.22 -5.72 3.90
C ASP A 48 10.79 -5.16 3.86
N GLY A 49 10.56 -4.07 3.13
CA GLY A 49 9.25 -3.41 2.99
C GLY A 49 8.74 -2.71 4.26
N LYS A 50 9.52 -2.75 5.34
CA LYS A 50 9.19 -2.18 6.66
C LYS A 50 10.05 -0.98 7.04
N VAL A 51 11.23 -0.86 6.45
CA VAL A 51 12.21 0.20 6.69
C VAL A 51 12.29 1.16 5.51
N ALA A 52 12.73 2.39 5.76
CA ALA A 52 12.92 3.40 4.73
C ALA A 52 13.88 2.91 3.64
N GLY A 53 13.62 3.32 2.39
CA GLY A 53 14.40 2.88 1.22
C GLY A 53 13.97 1.54 0.62
N SER A 54 12.95 0.88 1.17
CA SER A 54 12.39 -0.32 0.55
C SER A 54 11.62 0.01 -0.75
N ILE A 55 11.69 -0.87 -1.74
CA ILE A 55 11.00 -0.71 -3.02
C ILE A 55 9.99 -1.85 -3.18
N LYS A 56 8.72 -1.50 -3.44
CA LYS A 56 7.61 -2.44 -3.65
C LYS A 56 7.07 -2.28 -5.07
N GLN A 57 6.95 -3.38 -5.80
CA GLN A 57 6.28 -3.44 -7.10
C GLN A 57 4.84 -3.91 -6.91
N ILE A 58 3.88 -3.19 -7.48
CA ILE A 58 2.46 -3.54 -7.43
C ILE A 58 2.05 -4.07 -8.80
N ASN A 59 1.61 -5.33 -8.85
CA ASN A 59 1.10 -5.96 -10.05
C ASN A 59 -0.44 -5.87 -10.03
N VAL A 60 -0.98 -5.05 -10.92
CA VAL A 60 -2.41 -4.84 -11.11
C VAL A 60 -2.97 -6.00 -11.95
N VAL A 61 -4.25 -6.36 -11.76
CA VAL A 61 -4.87 -7.35 -12.66
C VAL A 61 -4.97 -6.81 -14.08
N GLN A 62 -4.77 -7.69 -15.07
CA GLN A 62 -4.77 -7.32 -16.47
C GLN A 62 -6.22 -7.25 -16.97
N GLY A 63 -6.62 -6.09 -17.54
CA GLY A 63 -7.96 -5.89 -18.11
C GLY A 63 -8.95 -5.15 -17.21
N MET A 64 -8.48 -4.24 -16.34
CA MET A 64 -9.33 -3.16 -15.83
C MET A 64 -9.81 -2.27 -16.99
#